data_AF-A0A438CY80-F1
#
_entry.id   AF-A0A438CY80-F1
#
_cell.length_a   1.000
_cell.length_b   1.000
_cell.length_c   1.000
_cell.angle_alpha   90.00
_cell.angle_beta   90.00
_cell.angle_gamma   90.00
#
_symmetry.space_group_name_H-M   'P 1'
#
loop_
_entity.id
_entity.type
_entity.pdbx_description
1 polymer ?
#
loop_
_entity_poly.entity_id
_entity_poly.type
_entity_poly.pdbx_seq_one_letter_code
_entity_poly.pdbx_strand_id
1 'polypeptide(L)'
;MQLPPHEPAVVRRAVNHFLQKNEGDVMVIDVRCVPPDFHARYKARERTYFYRLLSGPEPLSSFEKDRAWHVPEDLDLLAMQKACRVLVGCHDFSSFRAAGCQAKSPIRTLDELCVSEVLPTPYFPSITERAQNNFTEENPLACSNNAEVPDSPSTANHDRLDGFNGAGQGFGVRRRHRCFLVTARARSFLYHQVRLLVGVIKCVGTGDLTVSDVERILNAKTVTAASPMAPACGLYLGNVNYDLP
;
A
#
# COMPACT_ATOMS: atom_id res chain seq x y z
N MET A 1 -1.16 -42.29 -20.84
CA MET A 1 -2.15 -41.95 -19.79
C MET A 1 -1.70 -40.65 -19.13
N GLN A 2 -2.62 -39.73 -18.89
CA GLN A 2 -2.34 -38.57 -18.04
C GLN A 2 -2.54 -39.01 -16.59
N LEU A 3 -1.55 -38.82 -15.73
CA LEU A 3 -1.68 -39.14 -14.30
C LEU A 3 -2.73 -38.22 -13.67
N PRO A 4 -3.49 -38.69 -12.67
CA PRO A 4 -4.38 -37.82 -11.92
C PRO A 4 -3.58 -36.70 -11.24
N PRO A 5 -4.12 -35.47 -11.14
CA PRO A 5 -3.44 -34.37 -10.46
C PRO A 5 -3.17 -34.73 -8.99
N HIS A 6 -1.99 -34.37 -8.48
CA HIS A 6 -1.69 -34.51 -7.06
C HIS A 6 -2.54 -33.56 -6.21
N GLU A 7 -2.88 -34.00 -5.00
CA GLU A 7 -3.54 -33.18 -3.99
C GLU A 7 -2.86 -31.81 -3.83
N PRO A 8 -3.61 -30.68 -3.86
CA PRO A 8 -3.02 -29.34 -3.81
C PRO A 8 -2.08 -29.09 -2.63
N ALA A 9 -2.40 -29.67 -1.47
CA ALA A 9 -1.54 -29.60 -0.28
C ALA A 9 -0.20 -30.34 -0.45
N VAL A 10 -0.15 -31.43 -1.23
CA VAL A 10 1.09 -32.14 -1.58
C VAL A 10 1.92 -31.30 -2.53
N VAL A 11 1.31 -30.74 -3.57
CA VAL A 11 1.98 -29.85 -4.53
C VAL A 11 2.60 -28.65 -3.81
N ARG A 12 1.84 -27.97 -2.94
CA ARG A 12 2.34 -26.82 -2.16
C ARG A 12 3.57 -27.18 -1.32
N ARG A 13 3.53 -28.30 -0.58
CA ARG A 13 4.65 -28.75 0.25
C ARG A 13 5.88 -29.10 -0.60
N ALA A 14 5.69 -29.87 -1.66
CA ALA A 14 6.78 -30.32 -2.52
C ALA A 14 7.48 -29.14 -3.21
N VAL A 15 6.72 -28.21 -3.80
CA VAL A 15 7.31 -27.02 -4.46
C VAL A 15 8.03 -26.13 -3.45
N ASN A 16 7.44 -25.86 -2.28
CA ASN A 16 8.09 -25.03 -1.26
C ASN A 16 9.38 -25.66 -0.72
N HIS A 17 9.47 -26.99 -0.60
CA HIS A 17 10.71 -27.67 -0.22
C HIS A 17 11.86 -27.34 -1.19
N PHE A 18 11.61 -27.37 -2.50
CA PHE A 18 12.62 -27.05 -3.51
C PHE A 18 12.94 -25.55 -3.61
N LEU A 19 11.95 -24.67 -3.41
CA LEU A 19 12.18 -23.21 -3.37
C LEU A 19 13.05 -22.81 -2.17
N GLN A 20 12.76 -23.34 -0.98
CA GLN A 20 13.51 -23.06 0.25
C GLN A 20 14.94 -23.60 0.20
N LYS A 21 15.15 -24.78 -0.40
CA LYS A 21 16.48 -25.39 -0.53
C LYS A 21 17.47 -24.55 -1.36
N ASN A 22 16.96 -23.70 -2.25
CA ASN A 22 17.76 -22.86 -3.14
C ASN A 22 17.84 -21.40 -2.65
N GLU A 23 17.65 -21.16 -1.34
CA GLU A 23 17.67 -19.81 -0.71
C GLU A 23 16.72 -18.80 -1.37
N GLY A 24 15.61 -19.27 -1.94
CA GLY A 24 14.70 -18.43 -2.71
C GLY A 24 13.76 -17.58 -1.85
N ASP A 25 13.65 -16.29 -2.16
CA ASP A 25 12.69 -15.33 -1.60
C ASP A 25 11.21 -15.57 -2.04
N VAL A 26 10.87 -16.80 -2.47
CA VAL A 26 9.59 -17.14 -3.09
C VAL A 26 8.95 -18.32 -2.39
N MET A 27 7.65 -18.19 -2.07
CA MET A 27 6.85 -19.25 -1.45
C MET A 27 5.48 -19.38 -2.14
N VAL A 28 5.07 -20.62 -2.40
CA VAL A 28 3.70 -20.95 -2.81
C VAL A 28 2.80 -20.96 -1.58
N ILE A 29 1.89 -19.98 -1.50
CA ILE A 29 0.97 -19.82 -0.37
C ILE A 29 -0.32 -20.66 -0.52
N ASP A 30 -0.84 -20.79 -1.73
CA ASP A 30 -2.07 -21.55 -2.06
C ASP A 30 -1.88 -22.32 -3.38
N VAL A 31 -2.61 -23.42 -3.54
CA VAL A 31 -2.68 -24.21 -4.77
C VAL A 31 -4.14 -24.65 -4.93
N ARG A 32 -4.69 -24.51 -6.13
CA ARG A 32 -6.05 -24.95 -6.45
C ARG A 32 -6.10 -25.65 -7.79
N CYS A 33 -6.94 -26.67 -7.90
CA CYS A 33 -7.36 -27.20 -9.18
C CYS A 33 -8.23 -26.14 -9.88
N VAL A 34 -8.02 -25.94 -11.17
CA VAL A 34 -8.74 -24.95 -11.99
C VAL A 34 -9.19 -25.59 -13.30
N PRO A 35 -10.24 -25.06 -13.97
CA PRO A 35 -10.64 -25.54 -15.29
C PRO A 35 -9.49 -25.50 -16.32
N PRO A 36 -9.43 -26.43 -17.30
CA PRO A 36 -8.34 -26.48 -18.28
C PRO A 36 -8.19 -25.22 -19.15
N ASP A 37 -9.24 -24.40 -19.26
CA ASP A 37 -9.25 -23.13 -19.99
C ASP A 37 -8.84 -21.92 -19.12
N PHE A 38 -8.41 -22.14 -17.87
CA PHE A 38 -7.99 -21.08 -16.98
C PHE A 38 -6.71 -20.38 -17.47
N HIS A 39 -6.68 -19.06 -17.36
CA HIS A 39 -5.49 -18.28 -17.70
C HIS A 39 -5.29 -17.10 -16.73
N ALA A 40 -4.25 -17.16 -15.91
CA ALA A 40 -3.94 -16.17 -14.86
C ALA A 40 -3.96 -14.71 -15.36
N ARG A 41 -3.38 -14.42 -16.53
CA ARG A 41 -3.46 -13.07 -17.12
C ARG A 41 -4.87 -12.64 -17.56
N TYR A 42 -5.55 -13.46 -18.37
CA TYR A 42 -6.75 -13.02 -19.11
C TYR A 42 -8.07 -13.21 -18.34
N LYS A 43 -8.17 -14.20 -17.45
CA LYS A 43 -9.35 -14.41 -16.59
C LYS A 43 -9.37 -13.55 -15.33
N ALA A 44 -8.22 -12.96 -14.93
CA ALA A 44 -8.18 -12.04 -13.80
C ALA A 44 -9.03 -10.78 -14.05
N ARG A 45 -10.02 -10.57 -13.17
CA ARG A 45 -10.97 -9.46 -13.19
C ARG A 45 -10.36 -8.16 -12.70
N GLU A 46 -9.47 -8.25 -11.72
CA GLU A 46 -8.97 -7.11 -10.94
C GLU A 46 -7.57 -7.39 -10.42
N ARG A 47 -6.76 -6.33 -10.23
CA ARG A 47 -5.52 -6.36 -9.46
C ARG A 47 -5.57 -5.24 -8.42
N THR A 48 -5.17 -5.55 -7.20
CA THR A 48 -5.01 -4.57 -6.13
C THR A 48 -3.53 -4.46 -5.79
N TYR A 49 -2.95 -3.31 -6.08
CA TYR A 49 -1.62 -2.91 -5.64
C TYR A 49 -1.72 -2.07 -4.37
N PHE A 50 -0.64 -2.13 -3.60
CA PHE A 50 -0.45 -1.32 -2.42
C PHE A 50 0.92 -0.65 -2.49
N TYR A 51 1.02 0.57 -1.99
CA TYR A 51 2.28 1.28 -1.87
C TYR A 51 2.48 1.79 -0.45
N ARG A 52 3.60 1.42 0.17
CA ARG A 52 3.94 1.81 1.55
C ARG A 52 4.90 3.00 1.56
N LEU A 53 4.51 4.08 2.22
CA LEU A 53 5.37 5.23 2.52
C LEU A 53 5.61 5.31 4.03
N LEU A 54 6.81 5.69 4.43
CA LEU A 54 7.17 5.99 5.82
C LEU A 54 7.64 7.43 5.91
N SER A 55 6.89 8.25 6.65
CA SER A 55 7.15 9.68 6.85
C SER A 55 7.82 9.95 8.20
N GLY A 56 8.86 10.79 8.18
CA GLY A 56 9.53 11.28 9.38
C GLY A 56 11.05 11.46 9.21
N PRO A 57 11.67 12.35 10.01
CA PRO A 57 13.03 12.84 9.76
C PRO A 57 14.14 11.83 10.07
N GLU A 58 13.87 10.83 10.91
CA GLU A 58 14.85 9.81 11.27
C GLU A 58 15.15 8.86 10.08
N PRO A 59 16.37 8.30 9.95
CA PRO A 59 16.64 7.22 9.00
C PRO A 59 15.76 5.99 9.27
N LEU A 60 15.37 5.25 8.22
CA LEU A 60 14.64 3.98 8.36
C LEU A 60 15.47 2.89 9.05
N SER A 61 14.80 1.92 9.68
CA SER A 61 15.49 0.75 10.22
C SER A 61 15.92 -0.22 9.11
N SER A 62 16.90 -1.08 9.41
CA SER A 62 17.36 -2.13 8.49
C SER A 62 16.24 -3.08 8.03
N PHE A 63 15.15 -3.21 8.80
CA PHE A 63 13.99 -4.03 8.45
C PHE A 63 13.04 -3.33 7.48
N GLU A 64 13.09 -2.01 7.37
CA GLU A 64 12.13 -1.16 6.64
C GLU A 64 12.69 -0.56 5.35
N LYS A 65 14.01 -0.32 5.28
CA LYS A 65 14.67 0.40 4.16
C LYS A 65 14.32 -0.12 2.76
N ASP A 66 14.13 -1.43 2.62
CA ASP A 66 13.82 -2.10 1.35
C ASP A 66 12.33 -2.51 1.25
N ARG A 67 11.47 -1.97 2.13
CA ARG A 67 10.03 -2.32 2.26
C ARG A 67 9.07 -1.13 2.28
N ALA A 68 9.56 0.07 2.03
CA ALA A 68 8.78 1.31 1.94
C ALA A 68 9.59 2.40 1.23
N TRP A 69 8.89 3.42 0.73
CA TRP A 69 9.54 4.69 0.38
C TRP A 69 9.67 5.55 1.64
N HIS A 70 10.91 5.87 2.03
CA HIS A 70 11.17 6.90 3.05
C HIS A 70 10.88 8.29 2.48
N VAL A 71 10.09 9.06 3.22
CA VAL A 71 9.83 10.49 2.99
C VAL A 71 10.27 11.23 4.26
N PRO A 72 11.40 11.95 4.27
CA PRO A 72 11.84 12.69 5.45
C PRO A 72 10.83 13.76 5.92
N GLU A 73 10.06 14.31 4.98
CA GLU A 73 9.05 15.34 5.20
C GLU A 73 7.74 14.78 5.79
N ASP A 74 6.97 15.64 6.46
CA ASP A 74 5.58 15.34 6.83
C ASP A 74 4.67 15.27 5.59
N LEU A 75 3.59 14.50 5.71
CA LEU A 75 2.60 14.29 4.65
C LEU A 75 1.19 14.73 5.09
N ASP A 76 0.57 15.63 4.32
CA ASP A 76 -0.85 15.99 4.44
C ASP A 76 -1.74 14.88 3.84
N LEU A 77 -2.27 14.03 4.71
CA LEU A 77 -3.19 12.95 4.37
C LEU A 77 -4.44 13.45 3.62
N LEU A 78 -5.01 14.60 4.00
CA LEU A 78 -6.24 15.12 3.41
C LEU A 78 -5.99 15.67 2.00
N ALA A 79 -4.86 16.32 1.77
CA ALA A 79 -4.44 16.74 0.43
C ALA A 79 -4.18 15.54 -0.48
N MET A 80 -3.45 14.52 0.01
CA MET A 80 -3.22 13.27 -0.72
C MET A 80 -4.54 12.55 -1.07
N GLN A 81 -5.49 12.47 -0.13
CA GLN A 81 -6.81 11.88 -0.38
C GLN A 81 -7.62 12.64 -1.42
N LYS A 82 -7.56 13.98 -1.43
CA LYS A 82 -8.19 14.81 -2.49
C LYS A 82 -7.56 14.53 -3.86
N ALA A 83 -6.23 14.45 -3.94
CA ALA A 83 -5.51 14.07 -5.16
C ALA A 83 -5.89 12.67 -5.66
N CYS A 84 -6.04 11.70 -4.77
CA CYS A 84 -6.50 10.36 -5.14
C CYS A 84 -7.88 10.40 -5.83
N ARG A 85 -8.83 11.19 -5.33
CA ARG A 85 -10.20 11.28 -5.89
C ARG A 85 -10.23 11.79 -7.33
N VAL A 86 -9.35 12.73 -7.69
CA VAL A 86 -9.20 13.24 -9.07
C VAL A 86 -8.84 12.13 -10.06
N LEU A 87 -8.04 11.15 -9.61
CA LEU A 87 -7.44 10.11 -10.46
C LEU A 87 -8.30 8.85 -10.56
N VAL A 88 -9.34 8.69 -9.73
CA VAL A 88 -10.30 7.57 -9.82
C VAL A 88 -11.20 7.74 -11.04
N GLY A 89 -11.59 6.63 -11.68
CA GLY A 89 -12.47 6.62 -12.85
C GLY A 89 -11.76 6.28 -14.17
N CYS A 90 -12.45 6.54 -15.28
CA CYS A 90 -11.97 6.21 -16.63
C CYS A 90 -11.29 7.42 -17.27
N HIS A 91 -9.95 7.34 -17.43
CA HIS A 91 -9.14 8.46 -17.91
C HIS A 91 -8.10 8.03 -18.95
N ASP A 92 -7.59 9.00 -19.70
CA ASP A 92 -6.40 8.87 -20.52
C ASP A 92 -5.14 9.03 -19.64
N PHE A 93 -4.59 7.90 -19.19
CA PHE A 93 -3.44 7.89 -18.27
C PHE A 93 -2.09 8.04 -19.01
N SER A 94 -2.02 8.78 -20.12
CA SER A 94 -0.77 8.99 -20.87
C SER A 94 0.33 9.69 -20.05
N SER A 95 -0.03 10.59 -19.12
CA SER A 95 0.93 11.18 -18.17
C SER A 95 1.46 10.18 -17.14
N PHE A 96 0.75 9.07 -16.93
CA PHE A 96 1.09 7.99 -16.00
C PHE A 96 1.54 6.73 -16.76
N ARG A 97 2.17 6.92 -17.93
CA ARG A 97 2.63 5.86 -18.82
C ARG A 97 4.14 5.99 -19.09
N ALA A 98 4.95 5.12 -18.49
CA ALA A 98 6.39 5.12 -18.77
C ALA A 98 6.72 4.67 -20.20
N ALA A 99 7.90 5.08 -20.69
CA ALA A 99 8.50 4.59 -21.92
C ALA A 99 8.61 3.04 -21.90
N GLY A 100 8.50 2.41 -23.07
CA GLY A 100 8.45 0.95 -23.21
C GLY A 100 7.08 0.32 -22.91
N CYS A 101 6.06 1.09 -22.52
CA CYS A 101 4.72 0.54 -22.30
C CYS A 101 4.07 0.02 -23.61
N GLN A 102 3.95 -1.30 -23.74
CA GLN A 102 3.37 -2.01 -24.90
C GLN A 102 1.83 -1.95 -25.00
N ALA A 103 1.14 -1.20 -24.15
CA ALA A 103 -0.32 -1.11 -24.19
C ALA A 103 -0.82 -0.38 -25.45
N LYS A 104 -1.79 -0.97 -26.17
CA LYS A 104 -2.38 -0.35 -27.38
C LYS A 104 -3.11 0.97 -27.09
N SER A 105 -3.69 1.12 -25.91
CA SER A 105 -4.39 2.34 -25.47
C SER A 105 -3.88 2.77 -24.09
N PRO A 106 -3.73 4.09 -23.82
CA PRO A 106 -3.48 4.64 -22.49
C PRO A 106 -4.75 4.73 -21.62
N ILE A 107 -5.94 4.53 -22.21
CA ILE A 107 -7.21 4.65 -21.46
C ILE A 107 -7.31 3.49 -20.46
N ARG A 108 -7.56 3.80 -19.19
CA ARG A 108 -7.84 2.82 -18.13
C ARG A 108 -8.95 3.33 -17.23
N THR A 109 -9.66 2.39 -16.61
CA THR A 109 -10.49 2.64 -15.44
C THR A 109 -9.67 2.29 -14.20
N LEU A 110 -9.56 3.25 -13.28
CA LEU A 110 -9.03 3.04 -11.94
C LEU A 110 -10.23 2.91 -11.00
N ASP A 111 -10.50 1.69 -10.56
CA ASP A 111 -11.70 1.34 -9.78
C ASP A 111 -11.59 1.83 -8.32
N GLU A 112 -10.37 1.98 -7.81
CA GLU A 112 -10.05 2.66 -6.56
C GLU A 112 -8.62 3.21 -6.57
N LEU A 113 -8.47 4.40 -6.01
CA LEU A 113 -7.21 4.94 -5.55
C LEU A 113 -7.49 5.64 -4.22
N CYS A 114 -6.86 5.21 -3.14
CA CYS A 114 -7.03 5.81 -1.82
C CYS A 114 -5.70 5.82 -1.06
N VAL A 115 -5.61 6.63 -0.01
CA VAL A 115 -4.52 6.58 0.95
C VAL A 115 -5.06 6.68 2.37
N SER A 116 -4.53 5.85 3.25
CA SER A 116 -4.78 5.88 4.69
C SER A 116 -3.47 5.93 5.46
N GLU A 117 -3.52 6.50 6.66
CA GLU A 117 -2.49 6.28 7.67
C GLU A 117 -2.80 4.96 8.40
N VAL A 118 -1.76 4.16 8.65
CA VAL A 118 -1.85 2.83 9.26
C VAL A 118 -0.75 2.67 10.32
N LEU A 119 -0.88 1.69 11.21
CA LEU A 119 0.17 1.40 12.17
C LEU A 119 1.48 0.99 11.45
N PRO A 120 2.65 1.53 11.85
CA PRO A 120 3.94 1.16 11.29
C PRO A 120 4.35 -0.26 11.72
N THR A 121 3.94 -1.25 10.95
CA THR A 121 4.37 -2.66 11.07
C THR A 121 5.62 -2.90 10.22
N PRO A 122 6.63 -3.66 10.69
CA PRO A 122 7.86 -3.88 9.93
C PRO A 122 7.69 -4.87 8.76
N TYR A 123 6.65 -5.69 8.80
CA TYR A 123 6.20 -6.55 7.71
C TYR A 123 5.01 -5.92 6.99
N PHE A 124 4.84 -6.24 5.71
CA PHE A 124 3.65 -5.85 4.97
C PHE A 124 2.48 -6.77 5.40
N PRO A 125 1.37 -6.23 5.93
CA PRO A 125 0.34 -7.06 6.57
C PRO A 125 -0.33 -8.01 5.58
N SER A 126 -0.78 -9.19 6.03
CA SER A 126 -1.48 -10.14 5.17
C SER A 126 -2.82 -9.60 4.66
N ILE A 127 -3.44 -10.29 3.69
CA ILE A 127 -4.79 -9.93 3.21
C ILE A 127 -5.81 -10.03 4.38
N THR A 128 -5.67 -11.05 5.23
CA THR A 128 -6.53 -11.29 6.38
C THR A 128 -6.39 -10.19 7.44
N GLU A 129 -5.15 -9.82 7.80
CA GLU A 129 -4.88 -8.71 8.72
C GLU A 129 -5.45 -7.38 8.23
N ARG A 130 -5.38 -7.11 6.91
CA ARG A 130 -5.98 -5.92 6.31
C ARG A 130 -7.51 -5.95 6.29
N ALA A 131 -8.12 -7.12 6.05
CA ALA A 131 -9.56 -7.28 6.17
C ALA A 131 -10.04 -7.03 7.60
N GLN A 132 -9.30 -7.50 8.61
CA GLN A 132 -9.61 -7.31 10.02
C GLN A 132 -9.43 -5.86 10.48
N ASN A 133 -8.33 -5.19 10.09
CA ASN A 133 -8.08 -3.79 10.46
C ASN A 133 -9.14 -2.82 9.93
N ASN A 134 -9.84 -3.15 8.84
CA ASN A 134 -10.98 -2.37 8.34
C ASN A 134 -12.26 -2.49 9.21
N PHE A 135 -12.31 -3.42 10.17
CA PHE A 135 -13.42 -3.54 11.14
C PHE A 135 -13.08 -2.98 12.52
N THR A 136 -11.80 -2.74 12.82
CA THR A 136 -11.32 -2.22 14.11
C THR A 136 -10.88 -0.76 14.00
N GLU A 137 -11.83 0.17 13.85
CA GLU A 137 -11.59 1.59 14.15
C GLU A 137 -11.60 1.89 15.67
N GLU A 138 -11.76 0.87 16.52
CA GLU A 138 -11.61 1.03 17.99
C GLU A 138 -10.19 0.68 18.47
N ASN A 139 -9.34 1.71 18.48
CA ASN A 139 -8.34 2.03 19.50
C ASN A 139 -7.40 0.90 20.01
N PRO A 140 -6.22 0.69 19.40
CA PRO A 140 -5.25 -0.34 19.80
C PRO A 140 -4.36 0.02 21.01
N LEU A 141 -4.85 0.84 21.96
CA LEU A 141 -4.19 1.16 23.23
C LEU A 141 -4.85 0.44 24.42
N ALA A 142 -4.82 -0.89 24.37
CA ALA A 142 -5.29 -1.76 25.46
C ALA A 142 -4.33 -2.96 25.68
N CYS A 143 -3.10 -2.68 26.10
CA CYS A 143 -2.28 -3.69 26.79
C CYS A 143 -2.60 -3.64 28.28
N SER A 144 -3.32 -4.64 28.77
CA SER A 144 -3.79 -4.73 30.15
C SER A 144 -2.64 -4.82 31.15
N ASN A 145 -2.57 -3.87 32.09
CA ASN A 145 -1.91 -4.07 33.38
C ASN A 145 -3.00 -4.35 34.42
N ASN A 146 -3.13 -5.62 34.84
CA ASN A 146 -3.95 -5.96 36.00
C ASN A 146 -3.17 -5.67 37.28
N ALA A 147 -3.54 -4.60 37.99
CA ALA A 147 -3.30 -4.39 39.42
C ALA A 147 -4.44 -3.53 39.99
N GLU A 148 -4.93 -3.85 41.18
CA GLU A 148 -6.22 -3.36 41.71
C GLU A 148 -6.18 -1.97 42.38
N VAL A 149 -7.37 -1.42 42.69
CA VAL A 149 -7.73 0.03 42.71
C VAL A 149 -8.49 0.41 44.00
N PRO A 150 -8.09 1.48 44.74
CA PRO A 150 -8.73 2.83 44.65
C PRO A 150 -7.67 3.98 44.74
N ASP A 151 -7.90 5.28 45.04
CA ASP A 151 -9.06 6.02 45.57
C ASP A 151 -9.05 7.54 45.18
N SER A 152 -10.17 8.03 44.61
CA SER A 152 -10.85 9.36 44.73
C SER A 152 -10.11 10.75 44.78
N PRO A 153 -10.79 11.91 44.52
CA PRO A 153 -11.63 12.31 43.37
C PRO A 153 -11.38 13.79 42.86
N SER A 154 -12.13 14.23 41.82
CA SER A 154 -12.19 15.61 41.25
C SER A 154 -10.95 16.07 40.44
N THR A 155 -11.00 16.99 39.45
CA THR A 155 -12.01 17.98 39.02
C THR A 155 -12.03 18.09 37.48
N ALA A 156 -13.12 18.58 36.88
CA ALA A 156 -13.20 18.81 35.44
C ALA A 156 -12.29 19.95 34.95
N ASN A 157 -11.72 19.81 33.74
CA ASN A 157 -11.54 20.92 32.81
C ASN A 157 -11.40 20.45 31.36
N HIS A 158 -11.80 21.32 30.44
CA HIS A 158 -12.04 21.03 29.03
C HIS A 158 -10.92 21.61 28.17
N ASP A 159 -9.78 20.94 28.09
CA ASP A 159 -8.58 21.46 27.42
C ASP A 159 -8.22 20.77 26.10
N ARG A 160 -7.50 21.54 25.27
CA ARG A 160 -7.30 21.32 23.84
C ARG A 160 -6.12 20.37 23.57
N LEU A 161 -6.15 19.73 22.40
CA LEU A 161 -4.99 19.03 21.81
C LEU A 161 -3.95 20.04 21.31
N ASP A 162 -3.30 20.75 22.25
CA ASP A 162 -2.23 21.69 21.97
C ASP A 162 -0.83 21.04 22.12
N GLY A 163 0.04 21.30 21.14
CA GLY A 163 1.49 21.31 21.35
C GLY A 163 2.26 19.98 21.25
N PHE A 164 2.70 19.63 20.02
CA PHE A 164 3.88 18.78 19.81
C PHE A 164 5.18 19.51 20.23
N ASN A 165 5.39 19.68 21.54
CA ASN A 165 6.66 20.20 22.08
C ASN A 165 7.63 19.05 22.38
N GLY A 166 8.85 19.16 21.87
CA GLY A 166 9.84 18.08 21.80
C GLY A 166 10.54 17.68 23.11
N ALA A 167 9.83 17.69 24.25
CA ALA A 167 10.36 17.31 25.56
C ALA A 167 9.56 16.12 26.13
N GLY A 168 10.00 14.88 25.88
CA GLY A 168 9.27 13.71 26.37
C GLY A 168 9.69 12.33 25.84
N GLN A 169 10.83 12.18 25.17
CA GLN A 169 11.36 10.86 24.82
C GLN A 169 12.47 10.45 25.78
N GLY A 170 12.17 9.42 26.58
CA GLY A 170 13.15 8.80 27.46
C GLY A 170 14.34 8.23 26.69
N PHE A 171 15.45 8.05 27.39
CA PHE A 171 16.67 7.47 26.85
C PHE A 171 16.38 6.13 26.14
N GLY A 172 16.87 5.99 24.90
CA GLY A 172 16.67 4.80 24.07
C GLY A 172 15.37 4.73 23.26
N VAL A 173 14.44 5.70 23.39
CA VAL A 173 13.18 5.69 22.62
C VAL A 173 13.40 6.29 21.22
N ARG A 174 13.31 5.44 20.18
CA ARG A 174 13.31 5.88 18.77
C ARG A 174 11.90 6.31 18.34
N ARG A 175 11.80 7.46 17.66
CA ARG A 175 10.55 7.90 17.00
C ARG A 175 10.11 6.87 15.97
N ARG A 176 8.83 6.52 15.98
CA ARG A 176 8.21 5.72 14.91
C ARG A 176 7.83 6.66 13.77
N HIS A 177 8.16 6.26 12.54
CA HIS A 177 7.66 6.89 11.33
C HIS A 177 6.14 6.75 11.23
N ARG A 178 5.48 7.76 10.68
CA ARG A 178 4.08 7.67 10.25
C ARG A 178 4.03 6.78 9.02
N CYS A 179 3.11 5.81 8.97
CA CYS A 179 3.04 4.84 7.88
C CYS A 179 1.80 5.10 7.04
N PHE A 180 1.98 5.36 5.75
CA PHE A 180 0.90 5.57 4.81
C PHE A 180 0.81 4.42 3.82
N LEU A 181 -0.42 3.99 3.54
CA LEU A 181 -0.73 2.93 2.61
C LEU A 181 -1.59 3.49 1.48
N VAL A 182 -1.02 3.59 0.28
CA VAL A 182 -1.79 3.89 -0.95
C VAL A 182 -2.33 2.58 -1.50
N THR A 183 -3.64 2.44 -1.65
CA THR A 183 -4.27 1.31 -2.35
C THR A 183 -4.65 1.74 -3.76
N ALA A 184 -4.30 0.94 -4.76
CA ALA A 184 -4.66 1.16 -6.15
C ALA A 184 -5.26 -0.12 -6.74
N ARG A 185 -6.53 -0.07 -7.16
CA ARG A 185 -7.29 -1.22 -7.66
C ARG A 185 -7.83 -0.95 -9.05
N ALA A 186 -7.54 -1.83 -9.99
CA ALA A 186 -8.04 -1.73 -11.36
C ALA A 186 -8.09 -3.10 -12.03
N ARG A 187 -8.93 -3.26 -13.04
CA ARG A 187 -8.81 -4.41 -13.97
C ARG A 187 -7.42 -4.56 -14.58
N SER A 188 -6.76 -3.46 -14.95
CA SER A 188 -5.38 -3.47 -15.45
C SER A 188 -4.72 -2.10 -15.36
N PHE A 189 -3.39 -2.08 -15.28
CA PHE A 189 -2.58 -0.87 -15.21
C PHE A 189 -1.66 -0.73 -16.44
N LEU A 190 -1.20 0.49 -16.73
CA LEU A 190 -0.10 0.77 -17.65
C LEU A 190 1.25 0.48 -16.99
N TYR A 191 2.30 0.41 -17.80
CA TYR A 191 3.66 0.21 -17.29
C TYR A 191 4.07 1.40 -16.42
N HIS A 192 4.50 1.09 -15.19
CA HIS A 192 4.80 2.02 -14.09
C HIS A 192 3.64 2.90 -13.57
N GLN A 193 2.39 2.71 -14.02
CA GLN A 193 1.27 3.61 -13.67
C GLN A 193 1.13 3.86 -12.16
N VAL A 194 1.11 2.79 -11.35
CA VAL A 194 0.95 2.91 -9.89
C VAL A 194 2.08 3.73 -9.25
N ARG A 195 3.33 3.56 -9.71
CA ARG A 195 4.50 4.29 -9.19
C ARG A 195 4.51 5.76 -9.60
N LEU A 196 3.96 6.07 -10.77
CA LEU A 196 3.78 7.46 -11.25
C LEU A 196 2.63 8.16 -10.50
N LEU A 197 1.50 7.46 -10.29
CA LEU A 197 0.39 7.95 -9.46
C LEU A 197 0.87 8.26 -8.03
N VAL A 198 1.58 7.33 -7.40
CA VAL A 198 2.15 7.51 -6.05
C VAL A 198 3.16 8.66 -6.00
N GLY A 199 3.98 8.86 -7.03
CA GLY A 199 4.91 9.99 -7.11
C GLY A 199 4.18 11.35 -7.06
N VAL A 200 3.10 11.49 -7.82
CA VAL A 200 2.25 12.70 -7.79
C VAL A 200 1.54 12.85 -6.44
N ILE A 201 1.01 11.77 -5.87
CA ILE A 201 0.36 11.79 -4.54
C ILE A 201 1.37 12.22 -3.45
N LYS A 202 2.61 11.72 -3.46
CA LYS A 202 3.67 12.17 -2.53
C LYS A 202 3.88 13.68 -2.65
N CYS A 203 4.06 14.19 -3.86
CA CYS A 203 4.28 15.63 -4.09
C CYS A 203 3.11 16.50 -3.61
N VAL A 204 1.86 16.01 -3.69
CA VAL A 204 0.72 16.72 -3.07
C VAL A 204 0.79 16.65 -1.54
N GLY A 205 1.17 15.50 -0.98
CA GLY A 205 1.33 15.35 0.47
C GLY A 205 2.44 16.21 1.07
N THR A 206 3.53 16.44 0.34
CA THR A 206 4.62 17.36 0.75
C THR A 206 4.38 18.82 0.36
N GLY A 207 3.27 19.15 -0.28
CA GLY A 207 2.92 20.51 -0.70
C GLY A 207 3.65 21.03 -1.96
N ASP A 208 4.45 20.19 -2.62
CA ASP A 208 5.13 20.50 -3.88
C ASP A 208 4.14 20.66 -5.06
N LEU A 209 2.96 20.05 -4.95
CA LEU A 209 1.87 20.15 -5.93
C LEU A 209 0.53 20.43 -5.24
N THR A 210 -0.35 21.16 -5.91
CA THR A 210 -1.75 21.31 -5.49
C THR A 210 -2.63 20.21 -6.06
N VAL A 211 -3.86 20.07 -5.55
CA VAL A 211 -4.86 19.16 -6.14
C VAL A 211 -5.22 19.56 -7.59
N SER A 212 -5.21 20.87 -7.91
CA SER A 212 -5.43 21.36 -9.28
C SER A 212 -4.29 20.96 -10.23
N ASP A 213 -3.06 20.86 -9.73
CA ASP A 213 -1.95 20.34 -10.53
C ASP A 213 -2.14 18.87 -10.91
N VAL A 214 -2.84 18.06 -10.10
CA VAL A 214 -3.16 16.68 -10.45
C VAL A 214 -4.07 16.61 -11.67
N GLU A 215 -5.11 17.45 -11.72
CA GLU A 215 -5.99 17.59 -12.89
C GLU A 215 -5.20 18.09 -14.11
N ARG A 216 -4.35 19.09 -13.93
CA ARG A 216 -3.47 19.62 -14.99
C ARG A 216 -2.52 18.55 -15.55
N ILE A 217 -1.90 17.75 -14.69
CA ILE A 217 -1.00 16.64 -15.08
C ILE A 217 -1.78 15.56 -15.83
N LEU A 218 -2.96 15.16 -15.34
CA LEU A 218 -3.81 14.17 -16.00
C LEU A 218 -4.21 14.63 -17.41
N ASN A 219 -4.65 15.89 -17.54
CA ASN A 219 -5.08 16.50 -18.80
C ASN A 219 -3.92 16.77 -19.78
N ALA A 220 -2.69 16.96 -19.30
CA ALA A 220 -1.51 17.21 -20.14
C ALA A 220 -1.11 15.99 -21.02
N LYS A 221 -1.54 14.78 -20.65
CA LYS A 221 -1.33 13.53 -21.41
C LYS A 221 0.13 13.24 -21.83
N THR A 222 1.10 13.73 -21.05
CA THR A 222 2.53 13.56 -21.31
C THR A 222 3.25 13.14 -20.04
N VAL A 223 4.10 12.11 -20.13
CA VAL A 223 4.86 11.59 -18.99
C VAL A 223 5.84 12.62 -18.40
N THR A 224 6.25 13.61 -19.20
CA THR A 224 7.09 14.74 -18.76
C THR A 224 6.41 15.68 -17.77
N ALA A 225 5.07 15.64 -17.67
CA ALA A 225 4.32 16.44 -16.69
C ALA A 225 4.23 15.77 -15.31
N ALA A 226 4.51 14.46 -15.19
CA ALA A 226 4.39 13.75 -13.94
C ALA A 226 5.61 13.95 -13.01
N SER A 227 5.35 13.94 -11.70
CA SER A 227 6.38 13.92 -10.66
C SER A 227 7.35 12.73 -10.79
N PRO A 228 8.55 12.80 -10.18
CA PRO A 228 9.47 11.67 -10.10
C PRO A 228 8.78 10.37 -9.69
N MET A 229 9.03 9.31 -10.46
CA MET A 229 8.44 7.99 -10.23
C MET A 229 8.87 7.43 -8.87
N ALA A 230 7.90 7.06 -8.03
CA ALA A 230 8.15 6.47 -6.72
C ALA A 230 9.06 5.21 -6.83
N PRO A 231 9.95 4.91 -5.87
CA PRO A 231 10.78 3.70 -5.86
C PRO A 231 10.00 2.38 -6.00
N ALA A 232 10.68 1.29 -6.35
CA ALA A 232 10.01 -0.02 -6.50
C ALA A 232 9.78 -0.74 -5.15
N CYS A 233 10.67 -0.52 -4.16
CA CYS A 233 10.66 -1.22 -2.86
C CYS A 233 9.39 -1.01 -2.01
N GLY A 234 8.67 0.09 -2.22
CA GLY A 234 7.39 0.33 -1.54
C GLY A 234 6.18 -0.34 -2.21
N LEU A 235 6.30 -0.89 -3.42
CA LEU A 235 5.18 -1.40 -4.21
C LEU A 235 4.96 -2.92 -4.00
N TYR A 236 3.75 -3.28 -3.62
CA TYR A 236 3.31 -4.66 -3.41
C TYR A 236 2.10 -4.98 -4.29
N LEU A 237 2.12 -6.13 -4.99
CA LEU A 237 0.90 -6.74 -5.50
C LEU A 237 0.21 -7.43 -4.32
N GLY A 238 -0.95 -6.92 -3.91
CA GLY A 238 -1.67 -7.46 -2.75
C GLY A 238 -2.69 -8.52 -3.10
N ASN A 239 -3.43 -8.39 -4.21
CA ASN A 239 -4.41 -9.39 -4.65
C ASN A 239 -4.62 -9.37 -6.18
N VAL A 240 -5.09 -10.49 -6.72
CA VAL A 240 -5.61 -10.62 -8.08
C VAL A 240 -6.93 -11.39 -8.01
N ASN A 241 -8.04 -10.76 -8.39
CA ASN A 241 -9.37 -11.35 -8.32
C ASN A 241 -9.68 -12.16 -9.58
N TYR A 242 -10.35 -13.30 -9.41
CA TYR A 242 -10.76 -14.23 -10.46
C TYR A 242 -12.16 -14.77 -10.17
N ASP A 243 -12.98 -14.90 -11.20
CA ASP A 243 -14.19 -15.72 -11.13
C ASP A 243 -13.76 -17.19 -11.28
N LEU A 244 -13.45 -17.83 -10.15
CA LEU A 244 -13.28 -19.27 -10.06
C LEU A 244 -14.59 -19.90 -9.58
N PRO A 245 -14.99 -21.07 -10.12
CA PRO A 245 -16.10 -21.86 -9.59
C PRO A 245 -15.77 -22.49 -8.22
#